data_AF-A0A8T0FB87-F1
#
_entry.id   AF-A0A8T0FB87-F1
#
_cell.length_a   1.000
_cell.length_b   1.000
_cell.length_c   1.000
_cell.angle_alpha   90.00
_cell.angle_beta   90.00
_cell.angle_gamma   90.00
#
_symmetry.space_group_name_H-M   'P 1'
#
loop_
_entity.id
_entity.type
_entity.pdbx_description
1 polymer ?
#
loop_
_entity_poly.entity_id
_entity_poly.type
_entity_poly.pdbx_seq_one_letter_code
_entity_poly.pdbx_strand_id
1 'polypeptide(L)'
;MIATDILKFFGTVGSRLFKGVYAADQIPYVDLAPAAFIVNTETSSTRGEHWLAVIQCNNTKIYFFDSFGRPPTSFNHYISDFVSRCQYDFNQFRFQDPKTQVCGYYCIFIILRAEEGCSENDVISELQGCKNSDEHVVNETYQEL
;
A
#
# COMPACT_ATOMS: atom_id res chain seq x y z
N MET A 1 9.28 4.65 7.82
CA MET A 1 9.95 3.44 7.30
C MET A 1 10.61 3.74 5.96
N ILE A 2 11.80 3.19 5.74
CA ILE A 2 12.46 3.17 4.43
C ILE A 2 12.20 1.83 3.73
N ALA A 3 12.52 1.75 2.43
CA ALA A 3 12.28 0.55 1.61
C ALA A 3 12.88 -0.72 2.24
N THR A 4 14.07 -0.61 2.83
CA THR A 4 14.76 -1.75 3.45
C THR A 4 14.07 -2.23 4.72
N ASP A 5 13.34 -1.38 5.45
CA ASP A 5 12.56 -1.80 6.61
C ASP A 5 11.37 -2.67 6.16
N ILE A 6 10.68 -2.24 5.10
CA ILE A 6 9.53 -2.95 4.53
C ILE A 6 9.97 -4.32 3.97
N LEU A 7 11.08 -4.35 3.23
CA LEU A 7 11.63 -5.59 2.69
C LEU A 7 12.07 -6.55 3.81
N LYS A 8 12.68 -6.03 4.89
CA LYS A 8 13.03 -6.85 6.06
C LYS A 8 11.79 -7.40 6.75
N PHE A 9 10.75 -6.59 6.94
CA PHE A 9 9.50 -7.03 7.55
C PHE A 9 8.91 -8.24 6.81
N PHE A 10 8.67 -8.10 5.49
CA PHE A 10 8.11 -9.21 4.70
C PHE A 10 9.10 -10.37 4.50
N GLY A 11 10.40 -10.13 4.61
CA GLY A 11 11.40 -11.19 4.65
C GLY A 11 11.36 -12.04 5.92
N THR A 12 10.96 -11.43 7.04
CA THR A 12 10.78 -12.12 8.34
C THR A 12 9.43 -12.82 8.43
N VAL A 13 8.34 -12.09 8.18
CA VAL A 13 6.96 -12.59 8.35
C VAL A 13 6.55 -13.54 7.21
N GLY A 14 7.06 -13.29 6.00
CA GLY A 14 6.62 -13.96 4.79
C GLY A 14 5.27 -13.43 4.29
N SER A 15 5.04 -13.53 2.99
CA SER A 15 3.76 -13.19 2.36
C SER A 15 3.67 -13.87 0.99
N ARG A 16 2.47 -14.36 0.65
CA ARG A 16 2.17 -14.99 -0.65
C ARG A 16 1.86 -13.95 -1.72
N LEU A 17 1.22 -12.85 -1.31
CA LEU A 17 0.82 -11.72 -2.14
C LEU A 17 1.99 -10.77 -2.39
N PHE A 18 2.77 -10.42 -1.38
CA PHE A 18 3.80 -9.38 -1.47
C PHE A 18 4.90 -9.74 -2.48
N LYS A 19 5.03 -8.89 -3.52
CA LYS A 19 6.01 -9.05 -4.60
C LYS A 19 7.15 -8.04 -4.54
N GLY A 20 7.14 -7.12 -3.58
CA GLY A 20 8.25 -6.20 -3.35
C GLY A 20 7.88 -4.73 -3.28
N VAL A 21 8.94 -3.92 -3.26
CA VAL A 21 8.90 -2.46 -3.17
C VAL A 21 9.47 -1.87 -4.46
N TYR A 22 8.77 -0.92 -5.07
CA TYR A 22 9.11 -0.34 -6.36
C TYR A 22 9.12 1.18 -6.30
N ALA A 23 9.96 1.82 -7.11
CA ALA A 23 9.85 3.25 -7.40
C ALA A 23 8.73 3.51 -8.42
N ALA A 24 8.26 4.75 -8.53
CA ALA A 24 7.14 5.10 -9.41
C ALA A 24 7.40 4.74 -10.88
N ASP A 25 8.64 4.88 -11.35
CA ASP A 25 9.09 4.56 -12.71
C ASP A 25 9.44 3.06 -12.91
N GLN A 26 9.25 2.23 -11.88
CA GLN A 26 9.63 0.82 -11.86
C GLN A 26 8.48 -0.10 -11.45
N ILE A 27 7.23 0.38 -11.47
CA ILE A 27 6.05 -0.42 -11.12
C ILE A 27 5.93 -1.59 -12.12
N PRO A 28 5.82 -2.85 -11.65
CA PRO A 28 5.72 -4.01 -12.51
C PRO A 28 4.39 -4.03 -13.26
N TYR A 29 4.32 -4.82 -14.33
CA TYR A 29 3.03 -5.15 -14.95
C TYR A 29 2.18 -6.02 -14.00
N VAL A 30 0.87 -5.85 -14.09
CA VAL A 30 -0.09 -6.69 -13.37
C VAL A 30 0.05 -8.16 -13.79
N ASP A 31 0.09 -9.05 -12.80
CA ASP A 31 0.27 -10.49 -12.98
C ASP A 31 -1.07 -11.21 -13.31
N LEU A 32 -1.05 -12.50 -13.63
CA LEU A 32 -2.28 -13.31 -13.73
C LEU A 32 -2.84 -13.71 -12.36
N ALA A 33 -1.97 -13.78 -11.34
CA ALA A 33 -2.33 -14.17 -9.98
C ALA A 33 -2.49 -12.95 -9.05
N PRO A 34 -3.22 -13.09 -7.93
CA PRO A 34 -3.27 -12.07 -6.89
C PRO A 34 -1.87 -11.72 -6.37
N ALA A 35 -1.62 -10.43 -6.22
CA ALA A 35 -0.33 -9.90 -5.83
C ALA A 35 -0.51 -8.61 -5.03
N ALA A 36 0.51 -8.23 -4.28
CA ALA A 36 0.57 -6.96 -3.61
C ALA A 36 1.96 -6.35 -3.76
N PHE A 37 2.04 -5.04 -3.91
CA PHE A 37 3.32 -4.34 -3.95
C PHE A 37 3.19 -2.95 -3.35
N ILE A 38 4.33 -2.45 -2.87
CA ILE A 38 4.43 -1.12 -2.28
C ILE A 38 5.20 -0.24 -3.24
N VAL A 39 4.65 0.93 -3.53
CA VAL A 39 5.18 1.87 -4.52
C VAL A 39 5.60 3.15 -3.81
N ASN A 40 6.83 3.59 -4.07
CA ASN A 40 7.25 4.94 -3.70
C ASN A 40 6.70 5.95 -4.71
N THR A 41 6.25 7.11 -4.24
CA THR A 41 5.80 8.20 -5.12
C THR A 41 6.92 8.85 -5.92
N GLU A 42 8.16 8.66 -5.53
CA GLU A 42 9.33 9.18 -6.24
C GLU A 42 9.89 8.19 -7.26
N THR A 43 10.65 8.72 -8.21
CA THR A 43 11.38 7.90 -9.18
C THR A 43 12.61 7.24 -8.56
N SER A 44 13.15 6.24 -9.23
CA SER A 44 14.37 5.51 -8.84
C SER A 44 15.61 6.41 -8.71
N SER A 45 15.57 7.62 -9.28
CA SER A 45 16.67 8.58 -9.26
C SER A 45 16.69 9.51 -8.03
N THR A 46 15.63 9.53 -7.22
CA THR A 46 15.47 10.45 -6.08
C THR A 46 15.34 9.68 -4.76
N ARG A 47 15.51 10.38 -3.63
CA ARG A 47 15.24 9.79 -2.31
C ARG A 47 13.75 9.88 -2.05
N GLY A 48 13.10 8.73 -1.91
CA GLY A 48 11.65 8.62 -1.82
C GLY A 48 10.99 9.36 -0.66
N GLU A 49 9.72 9.75 -0.84
CA GLU A 49 8.98 10.58 0.12
C GLU A 49 7.76 9.88 0.72
N HIS A 50 6.94 9.19 -0.09
CA HIS A 50 5.67 8.62 0.34
C HIS A 50 5.45 7.20 -0.21
N TRP A 51 4.77 6.37 0.57
CA TRP A 51 4.48 4.97 0.25
C TRP A 51 3.01 4.76 -0.07
N LEU A 52 2.75 4.02 -1.14
CA LEU A 52 1.43 3.60 -1.62
C LEU A 52 1.38 2.09 -1.65
N ALA A 53 0.22 1.50 -1.34
CA ALA A 53 0.01 0.07 -1.51
C ALA A 53 -0.89 -0.19 -2.72
N VAL A 54 -0.57 -1.22 -3.48
CA VAL A 54 -1.41 -1.73 -4.57
C VAL A 54 -1.70 -3.19 -4.28
N ILE A 55 -2.98 -3.52 -4.16
CA ILE A 55 -3.46 -4.89 -4.04
C ILE A 55 -4.08 -5.29 -5.36
N GLN A 56 -3.44 -6.22 -6.04
CA GLN A 56 -3.94 -6.77 -7.29
C GLN A 56 -4.88 -7.95 -6.99
N CYS A 57 -6.16 -7.78 -7.31
CA CYS A 57 -7.17 -8.83 -7.12
C CYS A 57 -7.08 -9.90 -8.23
N ASN A 58 -6.82 -9.46 -9.46
CA ASN A 58 -6.66 -10.32 -10.64
C ASN A 58 -5.92 -9.53 -11.75
N ASN A 59 -5.86 -10.06 -12.97
CA ASN A 59 -5.13 -9.46 -14.09
C ASN A 59 -5.72 -8.15 -14.65
N THR A 60 -6.89 -7.72 -14.19
CA THR A 60 -7.54 -6.49 -14.68
C THR A 60 -8.00 -5.54 -13.57
N LYS A 61 -8.10 -6.00 -12.32
CA LYS A 61 -8.60 -5.22 -11.18
C LYS A 61 -7.54 -5.06 -10.09
N ILE A 62 -7.36 -3.82 -9.65
CA ILE A 62 -6.52 -3.47 -8.50
C ILE A 62 -7.31 -2.64 -7.47
N TYR A 63 -6.83 -2.66 -6.24
CA TYR A 63 -7.14 -1.68 -5.21
C TYR A 63 -5.90 -0.84 -4.93
N PHE A 64 -6.03 0.47 -5.11
CA PHE A 64 -4.98 1.44 -4.85
C PHE A 64 -5.22 2.10 -3.48
N PHE A 65 -4.24 2.01 -2.60
CA PHE A 65 -4.34 2.57 -1.26
C PHE A 65 -3.32 3.67 -1.02
N ASP A 66 -3.80 4.82 -0.57
CA ASP A 66 -3.02 5.94 -0.06
C ASP A 66 -3.51 6.27 1.34
N SER A 67 -2.64 6.27 2.36
CA SER A 67 -3.04 6.56 3.75
C SER A 67 -3.67 7.95 3.93
N PHE A 68 -3.43 8.88 2.99
CA PHE A 68 -4.05 10.20 2.95
C PHE A 68 -5.34 10.30 2.11
N GLY A 69 -5.77 9.22 1.46
CA GLY A 69 -7.01 9.13 0.68
C GLY A 69 -6.97 9.85 -0.67
N ARG A 70 -5.78 10.07 -1.26
CA ARG A 70 -5.65 10.75 -2.55
C ARG A 70 -5.85 9.76 -3.71
N PRO A 71 -6.53 10.17 -4.79
CA PRO A 71 -6.65 9.34 -5.98
C PRO A 71 -5.31 9.19 -6.71
N PRO A 72 -5.12 8.13 -7.51
CA PRO A 72 -3.92 7.90 -8.33
C PRO A 72 -3.52 9.10 -9.21
N THR A 73 -4.50 9.87 -9.69
CA THR A 73 -4.30 11.06 -10.53
C THR A 73 -3.67 12.25 -9.79
N SER A 74 -3.56 12.19 -8.46
CA SER A 74 -2.87 13.21 -7.65
C SER A 74 -1.36 13.03 -7.58
N PHE A 75 -0.82 11.96 -8.19
CA PHE A 75 0.59 11.62 -8.17
C PHE A 75 1.23 11.85 -9.55
N ASN A 76 2.51 11.49 -9.69
CA ASN A 76 3.22 11.62 -10.95
C ASN A 76 2.60 10.73 -12.05
N HIS A 77 2.97 11.03 -13.30
CA HIS A 77 2.42 10.36 -14.47
C HIS A 77 2.68 8.84 -14.49
N TYR A 78 3.79 8.35 -13.94
CA TYR A 78 4.05 6.90 -13.91
C TYR A 78 2.98 6.14 -13.11
N ILE A 79 2.53 6.71 -11.98
CA ILE A 79 1.47 6.11 -11.15
C ILE A 79 0.12 6.18 -11.87
N SER A 80 -0.25 7.34 -12.42
CA SER A 80 -1.52 7.46 -13.14
C SER A 80 -1.56 6.58 -14.39
N ASP A 81 -0.46 6.47 -15.11
CA ASP A 81 -0.35 5.65 -16.32
C ASP A 81 -0.37 4.15 -16.01
N PHE A 82 0.19 3.74 -14.86
CA PHE A 82 0.10 2.37 -14.39
C PHE A 82 -1.37 2.02 -14.07
N VAL A 83 -2.03 2.83 -13.23
CA VAL A 83 -3.38 2.54 -12.76
C VAL A 83 -4.41 2.62 -13.90
N SER A 84 -4.24 3.51 -14.87
CA SER A 84 -5.16 3.65 -16.02
C SER A 84 -5.23 2.41 -16.94
N ARG A 85 -4.28 1.48 -16.82
CA ARG A 85 -4.30 0.20 -17.55
C ARG A 85 -5.18 -0.85 -16.89
N CYS A 86 -5.69 -0.57 -15.69
CA CYS A 86 -6.50 -1.47 -14.88
C CYS A 86 -7.86 -0.84 -14.56
N GLN A 87 -8.85 -1.68 -14.24
CA GLN A 87 -9.95 -1.25 -13.40
C GLN A 87 -9.41 -1.06 -11.98
N TYR A 88 -9.75 0.04 -11.33
CA TYR A 88 -9.25 0.31 -9.99
C TYR A 88 -10.32 0.91 -9.07
N ASP A 89 -10.26 0.49 -7.82
CA ASP A 89 -10.87 1.17 -6.69
C ASP A 89 -9.76 1.83 -5.86
N PHE A 90 -10.11 2.85 -5.06
CA PHE A 90 -9.17 3.48 -4.13
C PHE A 90 -9.87 3.97 -2.86
N ASN A 91 -9.14 4.10 -1.76
CA ASN A 91 -9.71 4.69 -0.54
C ASN A 91 -9.81 6.22 -0.68
N GLN A 92 -10.97 6.77 -0.28
CA GLN A 92 -11.23 8.21 -0.31
C GLN A 92 -11.09 8.88 1.07
N PHE A 93 -10.82 8.09 2.10
CA PHE A 93 -10.67 8.56 3.47
C PHE A 93 -9.20 8.79 3.80
N ARG A 94 -8.91 9.92 4.45
CA ARG A 94 -7.64 10.17 5.11
C ARG A 94 -7.63 9.42 6.43
N PHE A 95 -6.75 8.44 6.56
CA PHE A 95 -6.54 7.71 7.80
C PHE A 95 -5.34 8.27 8.57
N GLN A 96 -4.28 8.63 7.87
CA GLN A 96 -3.04 9.07 8.51
C GLN A 96 -3.09 10.54 8.95
N ASP A 97 -2.56 10.83 10.15
CA ASP A 97 -2.30 12.21 10.59
C ASP A 97 -1.22 12.86 9.68
N PRO A 98 -1.47 14.06 9.10
CA PRO A 98 -0.49 14.74 8.26
C PRO A 98 0.89 14.99 8.89
N LYS A 99 1.00 14.91 10.22
CA LYS A 99 2.23 15.17 10.98
C LYS A 99 3.07 13.91 11.21
N THR A 100 2.55 12.72 10.94
CA THR A 100 3.24 11.46 11.21
C THR A 100 3.90 10.89 9.95
N GLN A 101 4.88 10.00 10.14
CA GLN A 101 5.67 9.38 9.07
C GLN A 101 5.46 7.87 9.03
N VAL A 102 4.19 7.46 9.00
CA VAL A 102 3.75 6.06 9.16
C VAL A 102 3.08 5.46 7.91
N CYS A 103 3.09 6.13 6.76
CA CYS A 103 2.46 5.64 5.52
C CYS A 103 2.91 4.24 5.11
N GLY A 104 4.18 3.89 5.36
CA GLY A 104 4.68 2.54 5.14
C GLY A 104 3.99 1.49 6.01
N TYR A 105 3.63 1.81 7.26
CA TYR A 105 2.95 0.87 8.17
C TYR A 105 1.53 0.62 7.70
N TYR A 106 0.84 1.65 7.22
CA TYR A 106 -0.42 1.47 6.51
C TYR A 106 -0.27 0.54 5.31
N CYS A 107 0.77 0.72 4.49
CA CYS A 107 0.99 -0.16 3.35
C CYS A 107 1.19 -1.63 3.77
N ILE A 108 1.96 -1.88 4.83
CA ILE A 108 2.13 -3.22 5.39
C ILE A 108 0.78 -3.77 5.88
N PHE A 109 0.07 -2.99 6.69
CA PHE A 109 -1.21 -3.37 7.28
C PHE A 109 -2.25 -3.77 6.23
N ILE A 110 -2.44 -2.99 5.16
CA ILE A 110 -3.38 -3.34 4.09
C ILE A 110 -3.02 -4.67 3.42
N ILE A 111 -1.73 -4.95 3.24
CA ILE A 111 -1.27 -6.20 2.62
C ILE A 111 -1.52 -7.39 3.55
N LEU A 112 -1.28 -7.25 4.85
CA LEU A 112 -1.59 -8.28 5.84
C LEU A 112 -3.09 -8.60 5.86
N ARG A 113 -3.95 -7.57 5.90
CA ARG A 113 -5.41 -7.76 5.82
C ARG A 113 -5.84 -8.43 4.52
N ALA A 114 -5.20 -8.11 3.40
CA ALA A 114 -5.45 -8.80 2.13
C ALA A 114 -5.04 -10.28 2.15
N GLU A 115 -3.96 -10.65 2.84
CA GLU A 115 -3.54 -12.05 3.05
C GLU A 115 -4.54 -12.86 3.89
N GLU A 116 -5.17 -12.19 4.85
CA GLU A 116 -6.23 -12.74 5.70
C GLU A 116 -7.58 -12.86 4.96
N GLY A 117 -7.67 -12.31 3.74
CA GLY A 117 -8.87 -12.34 2.91
C GLY A 117 -9.87 -11.23 3.19
N CYS A 118 -9.49 -10.17 3.89
CA CYS A 118 -10.32 -9.00 4.11
C CYS A 118 -10.55 -8.23 2.79
N SER A 119 -11.77 -7.73 2.60
CA SER A 119 -12.13 -6.83 1.49
C SER A 119 -11.69 -5.39 1.76
N GLU A 120 -11.71 -4.53 0.75
CA GLU A 120 -11.40 -3.11 0.92
C GLU A 120 -12.31 -2.44 1.96
N ASN A 121 -13.59 -2.85 1.99
CA ASN A 121 -14.58 -2.30 2.92
C ASN A 121 -14.34 -2.74 4.37
N ASP A 122 -13.88 -3.97 4.59
CA ASP A 122 -13.54 -4.46 5.93
C ASP A 122 -12.42 -3.62 6.52
N VAL A 123 -11.39 -3.38 5.71
CA VAL A 123 -10.21 -2.61 6.14
C VAL A 123 -10.53 -1.13 6.34
N ILE A 124 -11.35 -0.53 5.47
CA ILE A 124 -11.85 0.85 5.68
C ILE A 124 -12.64 0.93 6.99
N SER A 125 -13.54 -0.03 7.24
CA SER A 125 -14.38 -0.05 8.43
C SER A 125 -13.55 -0.20 9.71
N GLU A 126 -12.52 -1.04 9.68
CA GLU A 126 -11.58 -1.19 10.80
C GLU A 126 -10.85 0.11 11.09
N LEU A 127 -10.22 0.71 10.07
CA LEU A 127 -9.47 1.96 10.23
C LEU A 127 -10.34 3.15 10.65
N GLN A 128 -11.61 3.21 10.23
CA GLN A 128 -12.57 4.22 10.69
C GLN A 128 -13.03 3.98 12.13
N GLY A 129 -13.06 2.73 12.59
CA GLY A 129 -13.39 2.37 13.96
C GLY A 129 -12.28 2.70 14.96
N CYS A 130 -11.03 2.87 14.49
CA CYS A 130 -9.90 3.24 15.32
C CYS A 130 -10.03 4.67 15.86
N LYS A 131 -9.80 4.84 17.17
CA LYS A 131 -9.60 6.17 17.77
C LYS A 131 -8.33 6.85 17.26
N ASN A 132 -7.29 6.04 17.00
CA ASN A 132 -6.00 6.46 16.49
C ASN A 132 -5.49 5.39 15.52
N SER A 133 -5.74 5.58 14.22
CA SER A 133 -5.37 4.60 13.20
C SER A 133 -3.86 4.53 12.96
N ASP A 134 -3.11 5.62 13.19
CA ASP A 134 -1.64 5.64 13.08
C ASP A 134 -1.01 4.67 14.09
N GLU A 135 -1.44 4.75 15.35
CA GLU A 135 -0.96 3.87 16.42
C GLU A 135 -1.42 2.42 16.20
N HIS A 136 -2.65 2.23 15.71
CA HIS A 136 -3.19 0.92 15.37
C HIS A 136 -2.31 0.19 14.37
N VAL A 137 -2.05 0.76 13.18
CA VAL A 137 -1.28 0.08 12.14
C VAL A 137 0.17 -0.19 12.53
N VAL A 138 0.75 0.68 13.37
CA VAL A 138 2.09 0.48 13.92
C VAL A 138 2.11 -0.71 14.88
N ASN A 139 1.14 -0.78 15.81
CA ASN A 139 1.05 -1.86 16.79
C ASN A 139 0.79 -3.22 16.12
N GLU A 140 -0.14 -3.28 15.16
CA GLU A 140 -0.43 -4.50 14.39
C GLU A 140 0.84 -4.99 13.68
N THR A 141 1.61 -4.08 13.05
CA THR A 141 2.87 -4.46 12.40
C THR A 141 3.87 -5.06 13.38
N TYR A 142 3.97 -4.55 14.61
CA TYR A 142 4.89 -5.11 15.61
C TYR A 142 4.42 -6.44 16.22
N GLN A 143 3.14 -6.76 16.16
CA GLN A 143 2.62 -8.05 16.66
C GLN A 143 2.96 -9.22 15.74
N GLU A 144 3.24 -8.96 14.46
CA GLU A 144 3.63 -9.97 13.47
C GLU A 144 5.13 -10.34 13.52
N LEU A 145 5.96 -9.57 14.23
CA LEU A 145 7.41 -9.77 14.34
C LEU A 145 7.79 -10.68 15.51
#